data_AF-A0AAW6UX28-F1
#
_entry.id   AF-A0AAW6UX28-F1
#
_cell.length_a   1.000
_cell.length_b   1.000
_cell.length_c   1.000
_cell.angle_alpha   90.00
_cell.angle_beta   90.00
_cell.angle_gamma   90.00
#
_symmetry.space_group_name_H-M   'P 1'
#
loop_
_entity.id
_entity.type
_entity.pdbx_description
1 polymer ?
#
loop_
_entity_poly.entity_id
_entity_poly.type
_entity_poly.pdbx_seq_one_letter_code
_entity_poly.pdbx_strand_id
1 'polypeptide(L)'
;MKLSMFKSLSLGLLTTALMTVSVTHAATQQEENINVTPTQKITQQELAAIYVLSEVCPSLVKDDAQFEKGYSKLAQEYLPQEKDAVSALSKLSKEKKFKSILAEARTDAKKAGDAKNKEICQELTTYSN
;
A
#
# COMPACT_ATOMS: atom_id res chain seq x y z
N MET A 1 27.92 36.59 20.80
CA MET A 1 27.05 36.02 21.84
C MET A 1 25.95 37.02 22.18
N LYS A 2 24.68 36.65 21.88
CA LYS A 2 23.41 37.05 22.52
C LYS A 2 22.29 37.21 21.50
N LEU A 3 21.52 36.12 21.41
CA LEU A 3 20.12 36.06 21.01
C LEU A 3 19.27 36.91 21.96
N SER A 4 18.22 37.55 21.44
CA SER A 4 16.82 37.49 21.92
C SER A 4 16.05 38.73 21.46
N MET A 5 14.94 38.54 20.74
CA MET A 5 13.54 38.55 21.24
C MET A 5 13.17 39.97 21.70
N PHE A 6 12.13 40.63 21.19
CA PHE A 6 10.72 40.33 21.45
C PHE A 6 9.86 40.84 20.27
N LYS A 7 9.06 39.96 19.68
CA LYS A 7 7.96 40.38 18.78
C LYS A 7 6.65 40.07 19.48
N SER A 8 5.84 41.10 19.58
CA SER A 8 4.67 41.20 20.44
C SER A 8 3.64 40.10 20.24
N LEU A 9 3.12 39.72 21.40
CA LEU A 9 1.90 38.97 21.67
C LEU A 9 0.70 39.62 20.95
N SER A 10 0.10 38.93 20.00
CA SER A 10 -1.25 39.23 19.52
C SER A 10 -2.12 37.99 19.68
N LEU A 11 -3.01 38.12 20.65
CA LEU A 11 -3.97 37.16 21.15
C LEU A 11 -5.11 37.02 20.12
N GLY A 12 -5.04 36.01 19.26
CA GLY A 12 -6.11 35.63 18.35
C GLY A 12 -6.95 34.52 18.99
N LEU A 13 -8.04 34.89 19.66
CA LEU A 13 -9.02 33.95 20.20
C LEU A 13 -9.91 33.46 19.04
N LEU A 14 -9.61 32.28 18.50
CA LEU A 14 -10.47 31.59 17.52
C LEU A 14 -11.34 30.56 18.23
N THR A 15 -12.62 30.91 18.38
CA THR A 15 -13.70 30.00 18.73
C THR A 15 -14.11 29.19 17.50
N THR A 16 -13.99 27.86 17.55
CA THR A 16 -14.80 26.94 16.73
C THR A 16 -15.12 25.70 17.55
N ALA A 17 -16.41 25.55 17.85
CA ALA A 17 -17.00 24.35 18.43
C ALA A 17 -17.07 23.24 17.38
N LEU A 18 -16.70 22.02 17.77
CA LEU A 18 -17.19 20.80 17.11
C LEU A 18 -17.52 19.77 18.20
N MET A 19 -18.76 19.29 18.11
CA MET A 19 -19.39 18.35 19.03
C MET A 19 -18.70 16.98 18.93
N THR A 20 -18.16 16.48 20.04
CA THR A 20 -17.72 15.09 20.15
C THR A 20 -18.92 14.22 20.53
N VAL A 21 -19.52 13.54 19.55
CA VAL A 21 -20.42 12.42 19.81
C VAL A 21 -19.55 11.17 19.96
N SER A 22 -19.19 10.84 21.20
CA SER A 22 -18.57 9.56 21.54
C SER A 22 -19.63 8.46 21.50
N VAL A 23 -19.78 7.81 20.35
CA VAL A 23 -20.55 6.56 20.28
C VAL A 23 -19.64 5.41 20.69
N THR A 24 -19.62 5.09 21.98
CA THR A 24 -19.04 3.85 22.50
C THR A 24 -20.00 2.69 22.21
N HIS A 25 -19.84 2.02 21.07
CA HIS A 25 -20.43 0.70 20.88
C HIS A 25 -19.50 -0.35 21.51
N ALA A 26 -19.65 -0.57 22.81
CA ALA A 26 -19.20 -1.82 23.41
C ALA A 26 -20.22 -2.90 23.04
N ALA A 27 -19.99 -3.61 21.94
CA ALA A 27 -20.80 -4.77 21.57
C ALA A 27 -20.52 -5.90 22.56
N THR A 28 -21.58 -6.37 23.20
CA THR A 28 -21.62 -7.53 24.09
C THR A 28 -21.16 -8.78 23.33
N GLN A 29 -20.22 -9.51 23.93
CA GLN A 29 -19.72 -10.78 23.43
C GLN A 29 -20.86 -11.82 23.38
N GLN A 30 -21.21 -12.23 22.18
CA GLN A 30 -21.82 -13.52 21.91
C GLN A 30 -20.87 -14.27 20.98
N GLU A 31 -20.46 -15.47 21.40
CA GLU A 31 -19.70 -16.42 20.59
C GLU A 31 -20.51 -16.80 19.36
N GLU A 32 -20.42 -15.99 18.32
CA GLU A 32 -20.66 -16.45 16.96
C GLU A 32 -19.30 -16.75 16.35
N ASN A 33 -19.21 -17.87 15.65
CA ASN A 33 -18.09 -18.17 14.75
C ASN A 33 -18.06 -17.06 13.70
N ILE A 34 -17.42 -15.94 14.02
CA ILE A 34 -17.24 -14.82 13.12
C ILE A 34 -16.27 -15.35 12.09
N ASN A 35 -16.81 -15.78 10.96
CA ASN A 35 -16.00 -16.01 9.78
C ASN A 35 -15.34 -14.68 9.44
N VAL A 36 -14.13 -14.50 9.97
CA VAL A 36 -13.29 -13.32 9.82
C VAL A 36 -12.69 -13.21 8.42
N THR A 37 -13.19 -13.94 7.41
CA THR A 37 -12.71 -13.78 6.04
C THR A 37 -13.02 -12.36 5.61
N PRO A 38 -12.01 -11.47 5.49
CA PRO A 38 -12.25 -10.14 5.01
C PRO A 38 -12.65 -10.31 3.55
N THR A 39 -13.89 -10.00 3.20
CA THR A 39 -14.29 -9.79 1.80
C THR A 39 -13.74 -8.45 1.32
N GLN A 40 -12.44 -8.21 1.57
CA GLN A 40 -11.77 -7.00 1.17
C GLN A 40 -11.77 -6.99 -0.35
N LYS A 41 -12.47 -6.00 -0.92
CA LYS A 41 -12.54 -5.84 -2.37
C LYS A 41 -11.18 -5.35 -2.84
N ILE A 42 -10.41 -6.24 -3.47
CA ILE A 42 -9.16 -5.88 -4.12
C ILE A 42 -9.43 -4.84 -5.21
N THR A 43 -8.76 -3.70 -5.10
CA THR A 43 -8.88 -2.56 -5.99
C THR A 43 -7.90 -2.65 -7.15
N GLN A 44 -8.20 -1.94 -8.25
CA GLN A 44 -7.30 -1.89 -9.41
C GLN A 44 -5.99 -1.16 -9.07
N GLN A 45 -6.02 -0.23 -8.12
CA GLN A 45 -4.85 0.50 -7.61
C GLN A 45 -3.88 -0.44 -6.90
N GLU A 46 -4.39 -1.34 -6.05
CA GLU A 46 -3.56 -2.35 -5.37
C GLU A 46 -2.91 -3.29 -6.38
N LEU A 47 -3.67 -3.78 -7.37
CA LEU A 47 -3.12 -4.62 -8.44
C LEU A 47 -2.07 -3.87 -9.28
N ALA A 48 -2.25 -2.57 -9.51
CA ALA A 48 -1.28 -1.75 -10.23
C ALA A 48 0.00 -1.55 -9.42
N ALA A 49 -0.12 -1.29 -8.12
CA ALA A 49 1.01 -1.18 -7.21
C ALA A 49 1.81 -2.48 -7.17
N ILE A 50 1.14 -3.63 -7.03
CA ILE A 50 1.78 -4.95 -7.08
C ILE A 50 2.51 -5.13 -8.41
N TYR A 51 1.86 -4.89 -9.54
CA TYR A 51 2.51 -5.05 -10.85
C TYR A 51 3.77 -4.17 -10.99
N VAL A 52 3.76 -2.93 -10.48
CA VAL A 52 4.93 -2.03 -10.53
C VAL A 52 6.12 -2.58 -9.74
N LEU A 53 5.91 -3.41 -8.72
CA LEU A 53 7.01 -4.08 -8.02
C LEU A 53 7.82 -4.97 -8.98
N SER A 54 7.16 -5.64 -9.95
CA SER A 54 7.87 -6.44 -10.97
C SER A 54 8.69 -5.58 -11.95
N GLU A 55 8.37 -4.31 -12.11
CA GLU A 55 9.11 -3.38 -12.98
C GLU A 55 10.31 -2.76 -12.26
N VAL A 56 10.18 -2.51 -10.95
CA VAL A 56 11.16 -1.74 -10.18
C VAL A 56 12.15 -2.66 -9.45
N CYS A 57 11.65 -3.70 -8.79
CA CYS A 57 12.42 -4.49 -7.85
C CYS A 57 13.57 -5.33 -8.42
N PRO A 58 13.52 -5.88 -9.65
CA PRO A 58 14.64 -6.68 -10.17
C PRO A 58 15.98 -5.93 -10.21
N SER A 59 15.95 -4.60 -10.31
CA SER A 59 17.16 -3.77 -10.27
C SER A 59 17.63 -3.41 -8.85
N LEU A 60 16.81 -3.66 -7.83
CA LEU A 60 17.02 -3.20 -6.45
C LEU A 60 17.34 -4.34 -5.46
N VAL A 61 17.15 -5.59 -5.86
CA VAL A 61 17.43 -6.78 -5.05
C VAL A 61 18.69 -7.51 -5.54
N LYS A 62 19.21 -8.42 -4.71
CA LYS A 62 20.34 -9.29 -5.07
C LYS A 62 19.93 -10.73 -5.37
N ASP A 63 18.76 -11.14 -4.88
CA ASP A 63 18.25 -12.51 -5.00
C ASP A 63 16.94 -12.48 -5.78
N ASP A 64 17.08 -12.50 -7.10
CA ASP A 64 15.94 -12.44 -8.03
C ASP A 64 15.02 -13.65 -7.86
N ALA A 65 15.57 -14.83 -7.57
CA ALA A 65 14.77 -16.05 -7.41
C ALA A 65 13.86 -15.97 -6.17
N GLN A 66 14.37 -15.47 -5.05
CA GLN A 66 13.55 -15.25 -3.86
C GLN A 66 12.54 -14.13 -4.07
N PHE A 67 12.93 -13.05 -4.73
CA PHE A 67 12.00 -11.99 -5.11
C PHE A 67 10.86 -12.52 -5.99
N GLU A 68 11.15 -13.29 -7.05
CA GLU A 68 10.14 -13.86 -7.94
C GLU A 68 9.16 -14.77 -7.19
N LYS A 69 9.65 -15.57 -6.23
CA LYS A 69 8.82 -16.43 -5.39
C LYS A 69 7.91 -15.59 -4.47
N GLY A 70 8.45 -14.58 -3.79
CA GLY A 70 7.67 -13.68 -2.93
C GLY A 70 6.65 -12.85 -3.71
N TYR A 71 7.05 -12.30 -4.85
CA TYR A 71 6.16 -11.57 -5.76
C TYR A 71 5.02 -12.46 -6.27
N SER A 72 5.32 -13.70 -6.67
CA SER A 72 4.29 -14.65 -7.12
C SER A 72 3.30 -14.98 -6.01
N LYS A 73 3.77 -15.16 -4.78
CA LYS A 73 2.91 -15.38 -3.60
C LYS A 73 2.03 -14.16 -3.33
N LEU A 74 2.60 -12.96 -3.30
CA LEU A 74 1.84 -11.72 -3.11
C LEU A 74 0.77 -11.54 -4.21
N ALA A 75 1.13 -11.77 -5.48
CA ALA A 75 0.18 -11.72 -6.58
C ALA A 75 -0.98 -12.71 -6.38
N GLN A 76 -0.68 -13.93 -5.93
CA GLN A 76 -1.69 -14.97 -5.67
C GLN A 76 -2.63 -14.60 -4.53
N GLU A 77 -2.15 -13.93 -3.48
CA GLU A 77 -3.00 -13.49 -2.37
C GLU A 77 -4.00 -12.41 -2.78
N TYR A 78 -3.63 -11.56 -3.74
CA TYR A 78 -4.49 -10.51 -4.29
C TYR A 78 -5.36 -10.97 -5.48
N LEU A 79 -5.03 -12.11 -6.08
CA LEU A 79 -5.79 -12.76 -7.15
C LEU A 79 -5.99 -14.26 -6.86
N PRO A 80 -6.66 -14.62 -5.74
CA PRO A 80 -6.69 -15.99 -5.25
C PRO A 80 -7.43 -16.97 -6.16
N GLN A 81 -8.27 -16.46 -7.05
CA GLN A 81 -9.04 -17.25 -8.02
C GLN A 81 -8.27 -17.50 -9.32
N GLU A 82 -7.17 -16.79 -9.56
CA GLU A 82 -6.35 -16.97 -10.75
C GLU A 82 -5.43 -18.17 -10.55
N LYS A 83 -5.35 -19.04 -11.58
CA LYS A 83 -4.39 -20.15 -11.57
C LYS A 83 -2.94 -19.67 -11.64
N ASP A 84 -2.73 -18.54 -12.32
CA ASP A 84 -1.45 -17.88 -12.49
C ASP A 84 -1.67 -16.37 -12.35
N ALA A 85 -1.60 -15.90 -11.11
CA ALA A 85 -1.84 -14.50 -10.76
C ALA A 85 -0.81 -13.55 -11.38
N VAL A 86 0.44 -13.98 -11.57
CA VAL A 86 1.47 -13.16 -12.22
C VAL A 86 1.12 -12.95 -13.70
N SER A 87 0.73 -14.00 -14.41
CA SER A 87 0.25 -13.88 -15.78
C SER A 87 -1.04 -13.06 -15.88
N ALA A 88 -1.96 -13.19 -14.92
CA ALA A 88 -3.18 -12.39 -14.87
C ALA A 88 -2.88 -10.89 -14.70
N LEU A 89 -1.99 -10.52 -13.76
CA LEU A 89 -1.50 -9.14 -13.61
C LEU A 89 -0.82 -8.63 -14.88
N SER A 90 0.01 -9.46 -15.52
CA SER A 90 0.67 -9.10 -16.78
C SER A 90 -0.33 -8.82 -17.90
N LYS A 91 -1.42 -9.58 -18.00
CA LYS A 91 -2.51 -9.31 -18.95
C LYS A 91 -3.26 -8.03 -18.59
N LEU A 92 -3.61 -7.85 -17.32
CA LEU A 92 -4.30 -6.66 -16.82
C LEU A 92 -3.51 -5.37 -17.12
N SER A 93 -2.17 -5.40 -16.96
CA SER A 93 -1.28 -4.27 -17.25
C SER A 93 -1.40 -3.73 -18.69
N LYS A 94 -1.87 -4.57 -19.63
CA LYS A 94 -2.01 -4.25 -21.05
C LYS A 94 -3.40 -3.72 -21.40
N GLU A 95 -4.39 -3.87 -20.51
CA GLU A 95 -5.75 -3.45 -20.75
C GLU A 95 -5.88 -1.92 -20.79
N LYS A 96 -6.62 -1.40 -21.77
CA LYS A 96 -6.77 0.05 -21.99
C LYS A 96 -7.27 0.81 -20.75
N LYS A 97 -8.23 0.22 -20.03
CA LYS A 97 -8.82 0.80 -18.81
C LYS A 97 -7.85 0.84 -17.62
N PHE A 98 -6.81 0.01 -17.63
CA PHE A 98 -5.85 -0.10 -16.54
C PHE A 98 -4.65 0.85 -16.71
N LYS A 99 -4.41 1.34 -17.92
CA LYS A 99 -3.24 2.16 -18.26
C LYS A 99 -3.09 3.42 -17.41
N SER A 100 -4.18 4.13 -17.12
CA SER A 100 -4.12 5.35 -16.30
C SER A 100 -3.74 5.04 -14.86
N ILE A 101 -4.32 3.98 -14.30
CA ILE A 101 -4.06 3.50 -12.93
C ILE A 101 -2.61 3.03 -12.81
N LEU A 102 -2.14 2.28 -13.81
CA LEU A 102 -0.75 1.82 -13.85
C LEU A 102 0.25 2.97 -14.01
N ALA A 103 -0.09 4.00 -14.77
CA ALA A 103 0.75 5.20 -14.90
C ALA A 103 0.88 5.96 -13.57
N GLU A 104 -0.19 6.01 -12.77
CA GLU A 104 -0.19 6.59 -11.43
C GLU A 104 0.71 5.79 -10.49
N ALA A 105 0.53 4.46 -10.41
CA ALA A 105 1.36 3.59 -9.58
C ALA A 105 2.86 3.69 -9.92
N ARG A 106 3.21 3.75 -11.21
CA ARG A 106 4.60 3.98 -11.66
C ARG A 106 5.13 5.35 -11.23
N THR A 107 4.29 6.37 -11.33
CA THR A 107 4.64 7.73 -10.91
C THR A 107 4.92 7.77 -9.41
N ASP A 108 4.14 7.07 -8.61
CA ASP A 108 4.30 7.04 -7.16
C ASP A 108 5.53 6.24 -6.73
N ALA A 109 5.79 5.09 -7.36
CA ALA A 109 7.05 4.36 -7.16
C ALA A 109 8.27 5.24 -7.53
N LYS A 110 8.20 5.99 -8.64
CA LYS A 110 9.26 6.93 -9.03
C LYS A 110 9.46 8.05 -8.00
N LYS A 111 8.37 8.62 -7.46
CA LYS A 111 8.43 9.65 -6.41
C LYS A 111 8.99 9.11 -5.10
N ALA A 112 8.70 7.85 -4.76
CA ALA A 112 9.24 7.21 -3.57
C ALA A 112 10.77 7.05 -3.65
N GLY A 113 11.28 6.76 -4.85
CA GLY A 113 12.70 6.64 -5.14
C GLY A 113 13.29 5.30 -4.69
N ASP A 114 14.49 5.00 -5.19
CA ASP A 114 15.12 3.68 -5.08
C ASP A 114 15.30 3.21 -3.64
N ALA A 115 15.64 4.12 -2.71
CA ALA A 115 15.83 3.77 -1.32
C ALA A 115 14.56 3.17 -0.69
N LYS A 116 13.41 3.83 -0.87
CA LYS A 116 12.13 3.36 -0.32
C LYS A 116 11.60 2.14 -1.06
N ASN A 117 11.73 2.13 -2.40
CA ASN A 117 11.32 0.95 -3.18
C ASN A 117 12.15 -0.27 -2.77
N LYS A 118 13.45 -0.10 -2.54
CA LYS A 118 14.35 -1.19 -2.15
C LYS A 118 13.93 -1.85 -0.84
N GLU A 119 13.45 -1.09 0.15
CA GLU A 119 12.93 -1.66 1.40
C GLU A 119 11.80 -2.67 1.12
N ILE A 120 10.79 -2.25 0.34
CA ILE A 120 9.66 -3.10 -0.06
C ILE A 120 10.14 -4.30 -0.91
N CYS A 121 11.05 -4.05 -1.85
CA CYS A 121 11.59 -5.12 -2.69
C CYS A 121 12.37 -6.16 -1.88
N GLN A 122 13.09 -5.73 -0.85
CA GLN A 122 13.80 -6.63 0.08
C GLN A 122 12.83 -7.44 0.92
N GLU A 123 11.73 -6.86 1.39
CA GLU A 123 10.68 -7.62 2.09
C GLU A 123 10.16 -8.79 1.24
N LEU A 124 9.96 -8.57 -0.06
CA LEU A 124 9.52 -9.63 -0.98
C LEU A 124 10.53 -10.77 -1.13
N THR A 125 11.84 -10.53 -0.96
CA THR A 125 12.82 -11.63 -0.95
C THR A 125 12.67 -12.54 0.28
N THR A 126 12.01 -12.08 1.34
CA THR A 126 11.75 -12.89 2.55
C THR A 126 10.30 -13.36 2.65
N TYR A 127 9.39 -12.75 1.89
CA TYR A 127 7.97 -13.09 1.82
C TYR A 127 7.70 -14.48 1.21
N SER A 128 8.68 -15.01 0.50
CA SER A 128 8.66 -16.26 -0.25
C SER A 128 8.52 -17.54 0.58
N ASN A 129 8.50 -17.47 1.91
CA ASN A 129 8.49 -18.62 2.83
C ASN A 129 7.11 -18.92 3.42
#